data_AF-A0A1J3H6H6-F1
#
_entry.id   AF-A0A1J3H6H6-F1
#
_cell.length_a   1.000
_cell.length_b   1.000
_cell.length_c   1.000
_cell.angle_alpha   90.00
_cell.angle_beta   90.00
_cell.angle_gamma   90.00
#
_symmetry.space_group_name_H-M   'P 1'
#
loop_
_entity.id
_entity.type
_entity.pdbx_description
1 polymer ?
#
loop_
_entity_poly.entity_id
_entity_poly.type
_entity_poly.pdbx_seq_one_letter_code
_entity_poly.pdbx_strand_id
1 'polypeptide(L)'
;AFRVDDFHAAFAEIGRIEPECANYLEEIGFNHWTRSHFMGNRFNIMTSNVAESVNAALKEAREVPIVSLLHSIHTIMSTWFAMRLEATKAETSSFPPKVRELIHQSLETSEGFTARRI
;
A
#
# COMPACT_ATOMS: atom_id res chain seq x y z
N ALA A 1 11.57 -7.18 1.80
CA ALA A 1 12.94 -6.63 1.70
C ALA A 1 12.91 -5.20 1.15
N PHE A 2 13.67 -4.29 1.75
CA PHE A 2 13.85 -2.91 1.25
C PHE A 2 15.08 -2.80 0.33
N ARG A 3 16.10 -3.63 0.58
CA ARG A 3 17.31 -3.72 -0.24
C ARG A 3 17.16 -4.87 -1.24
N VAL A 4 17.80 -4.72 -2.40
CA VAL A 4 17.82 -5.74 -3.45
C VAL A 4 18.50 -7.03 -2.98
N ASP A 5 19.58 -6.91 -2.22
CA ASP A 5 20.32 -8.06 -1.68
C ASP A 5 19.45 -8.93 -0.76
N ASP A 6 18.74 -8.29 0.18
CA ASP A 6 17.81 -8.97 1.09
C ASP A 6 16.65 -9.64 0.33
N PHE A 7 16.22 -9.04 -0.80
CA PHE A 7 15.19 -9.62 -1.65
C PHE A 7 15.68 -10.91 -2.31
N HIS A 8 16.87 -10.89 -2.92
CA HIS A 8 17.42 -12.07 -3.58
C HIS A 8 17.68 -13.21 -2.60
N ALA A 9 18.15 -12.92 -1.38
CA ALA A 9 18.31 -13.93 -0.34
C ALA A 9 16.97 -14.60 0.02
N ALA A 10 15.91 -13.81 0.20
CA ALA A 10 14.58 -14.34 0.48
C ALA A 10 13.96 -15.09 -0.72
N PHE A 11 14.16 -14.59 -1.94
CA PHE A 11 13.65 -15.20 -3.16
C PHE A 11 14.34 -16.53 -3.47
N ALA A 12 15.65 -16.63 -3.20
CA ALA A 12 16.40 -17.88 -3.31
C ALA A 12 15.84 -18.96 -2.36
N GLU A 13 15.42 -18.59 -1.15
CA GLU A 13 14.78 -19.52 -0.22
C GLU A 13 13.41 -19.98 -0.72
N ILE A 14 12.62 -19.08 -1.34
CA ILE A 14 11.35 -19.47 -1.98
C ILE A 14 11.60 -20.48 -3.10
N GLY A 15 12.59 -20.24 -3.97
CA GLY A 15 12.94 -21.17 -5.05
C GLY A 15 13.47 -22.52 -4.53
N ARG A 16 14.09 -22.54 -3.34
CA ARG A 16 14.53 -23.78 -2.69
C ARG A 16 13.36 -24.60 -2.14
N ILE A 17 12.32 -23.94 -1.65
CA ILE A 17 11.13 -24.59 -1.07
C ILE A 17 10.16 -25.01 -2.16
N GLU A 18 9.81 -24.10 -3.07
CA GLU A 18 8.81 -24.30 -4.12
C GLU A 18 9.24 -23.60 -5.43
N PRO A 19 9.91 -24.34 -6.33
CA PRO A 19 10.45 -23.78 -7.57
C PRO A 19 9.37 -23.24 -8.51
N GLU A 20 8.18 -23.87 -8.56
CA GLU A 20 7.11 -23.40 -9.45
C GLU A 20 6.54 -22.06 -8.99
N CYS A 21 6.45 -21.85 -7.67
CA CYS A 21 6.06 -20.57 -7.10
C CYS A 21 7.07 -19.47 -7.44
N ALA A 22 8.37 -19.77 -7.34
CA ALA A 22 9.41 -18.82 -7.72
C ALA A 22 9.31 -18.43 -9.21
N ASN A 23 9.14 -19.39 -10.11
CA ASN A 23 8.96 -19.13 -11.55
C ASN A 23 7.73 -18.25 -11.80
N TYR A 24 6.59 -18.57 -11.21
CA TYR A 24 5.37 -17.77 -11.35
C TYR A 24 5.56 -16.32 -10.86
N LEU A 25 6.22 -16.14 -9.72
CA LEU A 25 6.50 -14.82 -9.17
C LEU A 25 7.49 -14.01 -10.02
N GLU A 26 8.42 -14.67 -10.68
CA GLU A 26 9.35 -14.08 -11.64
C GLU A 26 8.61 -13.64 -12.91
N GLU A 27 7.71 -14.47 -13.44
CA GLU A 27 6.88 -14.16 -14.63
C GLU A 27 6.00 -12.91 -14.44
N ILE A 28 5.49 -12.67 -13.23
CA ILE A 28 4.73 -11.44 -12.91
C ILE A 28 5.62 -10.19 -13.06
N GLY A 29 6.93 -10.32 -12.89
CA GLY A 29 7.89 -9.23 -12.88
C GLY A 29 8.03 -8.57 -11.51
N PHE A 30 9.25 -8.56 -10.97
CA PHE A 30 9.51 -8.13 -9.59
C PHE A 30 9.12 -6.68 -9.30
N ASN A 31 9.21 -5.79 -10.29
CA ASN A 31 8.79 -4.39 -10.16
C ASN A 31 7.30 -4.24 -9.81
N HIS A 32 6.44 -5.21 -10.16
CA HIS A 32 5.00 -5.09 -9.92
C HIS A 32 4.64 -5.30 -8.45
N TRP A 33 5.28 -6.27 -7.79
CA TRP A 33 4.89 -6.74 -6.47
C TRP A 33 5.95 -6.55 -5.38
N THR A 34 7.22 -6.41 -5.74
CA THR A 34 8.29 -6.15 -4.77
C THR A 34 8.44 -4.65 -4.51
N ARG A 35 9.02 -4.30 -3.36
CA ARG A 35 9.40 -2.91 -3.05
C ARG A 35 10.79 -2.59 -3.55
N SER A 36 11.73 -3.54 -3.44
CA SER A 36 13.13 -3.38 -3.79
C SER A 36 13.32 -3.08 -5.28
N HIS A 37 12.45 -3.59 -6.16
CA HIS A 37 12.53 -3.37 -7.61
C HIS A 37 11.49 -2.37 -8.14
N PHE A 38 10.72 -1.70 -7.27
CA PHE A 38 9.78 -0.67 -7.72
C PHE A 38 10.51 0.67 -7.86
N MET A 39 10.52 1.25 -9.06
CA MET A 39 11.26 2.48 -9.37
C MET A 39 10.67 3.76 -8.73
N GLY A 40 9.43 3.73 -8.24
CA GLY A 40 8.77 4.89 -7.66
C GLY A 40 8.83 4.97 -6.13
N ASN A 41 8.47 6.13 -5.59
CA ASN A 41 8.34 6.31 -4.14
C ASN A 41 7.03 5.69 -3.62
N ARG A 42 7.06 4.40 -3.24
CA ARG A 42 5.99 3.81 -2.42
C ARG A 42 6.16 4.32 -0.98
N PHE A 43 5.40 5.36 -0.62
CA PHE A 43 5.30 5.93 0.74
C PHE A 43 4.72 4.94 1.75
N ASN A 44 5.40 3.83 2.02
CA ASN A 44 5.03 2.80 2.98
C ASN A 44 3.55 2.34 2.98
N ILE A 45 2.82 2.52 1.86
CA ILE A 45 1.46 2.00 1.67
C ILE A 45 1.55 0.52 1.29
N MET A 46 2.22 -0.24 2.14
CA MET A 46 2.20 -1.69 2.11
C MET A 46 1.75 -2.13 3.50
N THR A 47 0.50 -1.80 3.79
CA THR A 47 -0.21 -2.32 4.95
C THR A 47 -1.29 -3.23 4.39
N SER A 48 -1.32 -4.48 4.84
CA SER A 48 -2.43 -5.42 4.61
C SER A 48 -3.80 -4.78 4.81
N ASN A 49 -3.87 -3.71 5.60
CA ASN A 49 -4.99 -2.78 5.75
C ASN A 49 -5.76 -2.45 4.47
N VAL A 50 -5.12 -2.27 3.30
CA VAL A 50 -5.88 -2.01 2.06
C VAL A 50 -6.67 -3.24 1.62
N ALA A 51 -6.01 -4.40 1.55
CA ALA A 51 -6.66 -5.65 1.18
C ALA A 51 -7.69 -6.07 2.24
N GLU A 52 -7.37 -5.91 3.52
CA GLU A 52 -8.27 -6.15 4.66
C GLU A 52 -9.50 -5.23 4.62
N SER A 53 -9.31 -3.93 4.36
CA SER A 53 -10.42 -2.96 4.25
C SER A 53 -11.33 -3.26 3.06
N VAL A 54 -10.76 -3.62 1.91
CA VAL A 54 -11.54 -4.03 0.73
C VAL A 54 -12.29 -5.33 1.02
N ASN A 55 -11.64 -6.32 1.62
CA ASN A 55 -12.27 -7.59 1.98
C ASN A 55 -13.38 -7.41 3.03
N ALA A 56 -13.20 -6.50 3.99
CA ALA A 56 -14.22 -6.15 4.97
C ALA A 56 -15.41 -5.46 4.31
N ALA A 57 -15.16 -4.49 3.43
CA ALA A 57 -16.21 -3.78 2.68
C ALA A 57 -17.01 -4.72 1.75
N LEU A 58 -16.36 -5.77 1.23
CA LEU A 58 -16.99 -6.76 0.34
C LEU A 58 -17.55 -7.98 1.08
N LYS A 59 -17.45 -8.04 2.41
CA LYS A 59 -17.79 -9.25 3.19
C LYS A 59 -19.17 -9.80 2.83
N GLU A 60 -20.19 -8.94 2.83
CA GLU A 60 -21.58 -9.31 2.50
C GLU A 60 -21.79 -9.50 0.98
N ALA A 61 -21.10 -8.72 0.15
CA ALA A 61 -21.20 -8.81 -1.30
C ALA A 61 -20.65 -10.14 -1.88
N ARG A 62 -19.84 -10.88 -1.13
CA ARG A 62 -19.34 -12.20 -1.54
C ARG A 62 -20.36 -13.32 -1.38
N GLU A 63 -21.43 -13.10 -0.60
CA GLU A 63 -22.46 -14.11 -0.34
C GLU A 63 -23.55 -14.10 -1.43
N VAL A 64 -23.48 -13.16 -2.38
CA VAL A 64 -24.44 -12.99 -3.47
C VAL A 64 -23.85 -13.40 -4.83
N PRO A 65 -24.67 -13.54 -5.89
CA PRO A 65 -24.18 -13.96 -7.22
C PRO A 65 -23.07 -13.07 -7.77
N ILE A 66 -22.22 -13.65 -8.63
CA ILE A 66 -21.03 -12.98 -9.19
C ILE A 66 -21.33 -11.63 -9.85
N VAL A 67 -22.49 -11.50 -10.51
CA VAL A 67 -22.92 -10.24 -11.15
C VAL A 67 -23.16 -9.16 -10.10
N SER A 68 -23.78 -9.51 -8.97
CA SER A 68 -24.02 -8.61 -7.85
C SER A 68 -22.73 -8.22 -7.14
N LEU A 69 -21.79 -9.17 -6.97
CA LEU A 69 -20.46 -8.89 -6.44
C LEU A 69 -19.71 -7.88 -7.31
N LEU A 70 -19.69 -8.08 -8.63
CA LEU A 70 -19.04 -7.17 -9.57
C LEU A 70 -19.65 -5.77 -9.53
N HIS A 71 -20.98 -5.67 -9.45
CA HIS A 71 -21.66 -4.40 -9.28
C HIS A 71 -21.25 -3.70 -7.98
N SER A 72 -21.22 -4.43 -6.86
CA SER A 72 -20.80 -3.87 -5.57
C SER A 72 -19.35 -3.38 -5.59
N ILE A 73 -18.43 -4.15 -6.18
CA ILE A 73 -17.02 -3.75 -6.35
C ILE A 73 -16.95 -2.44 -7.15
N HIS A 74 -17.64 -2.38 -8.29
CA HIS A 74 -17.63 -1.19 -9.13
C HIS A 74 -18.16 0.05 -8.38
N THR A 75 -19.27 -0.10 -7.67
CA THR A 75 -19.89 0.99 -6.89
C THR A 75 -18.99 1.47 -5.75
N ILE A 76 -18.41 0.56 -4.97
CA ILE A 76 -17.50 0.90 -3.86
C ILE A 76 -16.28 1.65 -4.39
N MET A 77 -15.62 1.11 -5.41
CA MET A 77 -14.42 1.71 -5.99
C MET A 77 -14.71 3.09 -6.57
N SER A 78 -15.79 3.24 -7.35
CA SER A 78 -16.20 4.51 -7.94
C SER A 78 -16.48 5.57 -6.87
N THR A 79 -17.18 5.18 -5.80
CA THR A 79 -17.50 6.07 -4.68
C THR A 79 -16.23 6.52 -3.97
N TRP A 80 -15.33 5.60 -3.65
CA TRP A 80 -14.08 5.93 -2.96
C TRP A 80 -13.18 6.83 -3.80
N PHE A 81 -13.08 6.60 -5.12
CA PHE A 81 -12.34 7.48 -6.00
C PHE A 81 -12.97 8.87 -6.09
N ALA A 82 -14.30 8.96 -6.17
CA ALA A 82 -15.00 10.24 -6.17
C ALA A 82 -14.76 11.02 -4.86
N MET A 83 -14.93 10.38 -3.70
CA MET A 83 -14.64 11.00 -2.40
C MET A 83 -13.19 11.47 -2.30
N ARG A 84 -12.23 10.66 -2.76
CA ARG A 84 -10.81 11.02 -2.76
C ARG A 84 -10.52 12.20 -3.68
N LEU A 85 -11.15 12.25 -4.84
CA LEU A 85 -11.00 13.37 -5.77
C LEU A 85 -11.53 14.67 -5.15
N GLU A 86 -12.71 14.64 -4.53
CA GLU A 86 -13.26 15.81 -3.85
C GLU A 86 -12.40 16.26 -2.68
N ALA A 87 -11.89 15.32 -1.88
CA ALA A 87 -10.94 15.63 -0.80
C ALA A 87 -9.66 16.28 -1.34
N THR A 88 -9.13 15.80 -2.47
CA THR A 88 -7.93 16.36 -3.11
C THR A 88 -8.19 17.77 -3.65
N LYS A 89 -9.35 18.01 -4.27
CA LYS A 89 -9.73 19.36 -4.75
C LYS A 89 -9.88 20.37 -3.61
N ALA A 90 -10.37 19.92 -2.45
CA ALA A 90 -10.50 20.75 -1.26
C ALA A 90 -9.15 21.03 -0.56
N GLU A 91 -8.08 20.32 -0.94
CA GLU A 91 -6.78 20.38 -0.27
C GLU A 91 -5.82 21.31 -1.03
N THR A 92 -5.32 22.35 -0.36
CA THR A 92 -4.38 23.33 -0.95
C THR A 92 -2.92 22.85 -0.87
N SER A 93 -2.62 21.85 -0.04
CA SER A 93 -1.24 21.39 0.20
C SER A 93 -0.77 20.37 -0.84
N SER A 94 0.50 20.45 -1.21
CA SER A 94 1.15 19.52 -2.17
C SER A 94 1.28 18.08 -1.68
N PHE A 95 0.94 17.78 -0.42
CA PHE A 95 1.13 16.46 0.20
C PHE A 95 -0.22 15.84 0.59
N PRO A 96 -0.38 14.51 0.43
CA PRO A 96 -1.56 13.81 0.91
C PRO A 96 -1.79 14.00 2.42
N PRO A 97 -3.05 13.96 2.91
CA PRO A 97 -3.38 14.31 4.30
C PRO A 97 -2.61 13.48 5.32
N LYS A 98 -2.42 12.18 5.05
CA LYS A 98 -1.71 11.27 5.94
C LYS A 98 -0.20 11.55 6.00
N VAL A 99 0.39 11.97 4.88
CA VAL A 99 1.81 12.36 4.83
C VAL A 99 2.01 13.65 5.61
N ARG A 100 1.08 14.61 5.47
CA ARG A 100 1.09 15.84 6.27
C ARG A 100 0.95 15.56 7.76
N GLU A 101 0.05 14.67 8.15
CA GLU A 101 -0.12 14.26 9.55
C GLU A 101 1.18 13.67 10.11
N LEU A 102 1.85 12.78 9.35
CA LEU A 102 3.13 12.21 9.75
C LEU A 102 4.24 13.26 9.85
N ILE A 103 4.28 14.21 8.91
CA ILE A 103 5.23 15.34 8.97
C ILE A 103 4.96 16.18 10.21
N HIS A 104 3.70 16.54 10.50
CA HIS A 104 3.33 17.31 11.68
C HIS A 104 3.73 16.60 12.97
N GLN A 105 3.38 15.31 13.10
CA GLN A 105 3.76 14.49 14.24
C GLN A 105 5.28 14.42 14.40
N SER A 106 6.03 14.28 13.30
CA SER A 106 7.50 14.25 13.34
C SER A 106 8.12 15.58 13.75
N LEU A 107 7.51 16.70 13.34
CA LEU A 107 7.94 18.06 13.73
C LEU A 107 7.67 18.32 15.22
N GLU A 108 6.46 18.04 15.70
CA GLU A 108 6.12 18.16 17.14
C GLU A 108 7.02 17.28 18.01
N THR A 109 7.31 16.06 17.54
CA THR A 109 8.23 15.15 18.23
C THR A 109 9.65 15.73 18.25
N SER A 110 10.12 16.31 17.14
CA SER A 110 11.45 16.93 17.04
C SER A 110 11.59 18.21 17.86
N GLU A 111 10.52 18.98 18.03
CA GLU A 111 10.51 20.19 18.88
C GLU A 111 10.63 19.83 20.37
N GLY A 112 10.12 18.67 20.79
CA GLY A 112 10.35 18.08 22.12
C GLY A 112 11.81 17.66 22.37
N PHE A 113 12.64 17.56 21.32
CA PHE A 113 14.07 17.30 21.38
C PHE A 113 14.92 18.56 21.16
N THR A 114 14.43 19.75 21.57
CA THR A 114 15.31 20.92 21.70
C THR A 114 16.39 20.59 22.74
N ALA A 115 17.51 20.08 22.24
CA ALA A 115 18.70 19.77 23.01
C ALA A 115 19.09 21.04 23.76
N ARG A 116 19.13 20.95 25.09
CA ARG A 116 19.82 21.93 25.92
C ARG A 116 21.18 22.18 25.29
N ARG A 117 21.40 23.41 24.80
CA ARG A 117 22.74 23.89 24.49
C ARG A 117 23.60 23.66 25.73
N ILE A 118 24.62 22.84 25.57
CA ILE A 118 25.76 22.76 26.47
C ILE A 118 26.62 23.99 26.23
#